data_AF-A0A3D0VDY7-F1
#
_entry.id   AF-A0A3D0VDY7-F1
#
_cell.length_a   1.000
_cell.length_b   1.000
_cell.length_c   1.000
_cell.angle_alpha   90.00
_cell.angle_beta   90.00
_cell.angle_gamma   90.00
#
_symmetry.space_group_name_H-M   'P 1'
#
loop_
_entity.id
_entity.type
_entity.pdbx_description
1 polymer ?
#
loop_
_entity_poly.entity_id
_entity_poly.type
_entity_poly.pdbx_seq_one_letter_code
_entity_poly.pdbx_strand_id
1 'polypeptide(L)' 'MNASPSAAPGWRIIIGNDEAGVEYKEALKALLEADSRVASVVDVGVG' A
#
# COMPACT_ATOMS: atom_id res chain seq x y z
N MET A 1 -15.73 -3.40 31.88
CA MET A 1 -15.69 -2.56 30.67
C MET A 1 -14.66 -3.20 29.76
N ASN A 2 -15.07 -4.11 28.89
CA ASN A 2 -14.12 -4.89 28.08
C ASN A 2 -13.70 -4.04 26.88
N ALA A 3 -12.41 -3.76 26.78
CA ALA A 3 -11.81 -3.16 25.60
C ALA A 3 -12.10 -4.06 24.39
N SER A 4 -12.77 -3.52 23.38
CA SER A 4 -12.90 -4.15 22.07
C SER A 4 -11.51 -4.39 21.48
N PRO A 5 -11.26 -5.48 20.73
CA PRO A 5 -9.99 -5.67 20.06
C PRO A 5 -9.79 -4.50 19.09
N SER A 6 -8.75 -3.70 19.34
CA SER A 6 -8.25 -2.72 18.37
C SER A 6 -8.10 -3.42 17.03
N ALA A 7 -8.65 -2.84 15.97
CA ALA A 7 -8.47 -3.32 14.60
C ALA A 7 -6.99 -3.67 14.38
N ALA A 8 -6.72 -4.83 13.78
CA ALA A 8 -5.35 -5.23 13.45
C ALA A 8 -4.67 -4.11 12.65
N PRO A 9 -3.38 -3.82 12.90
CA PRO A 9 -2.69 -2.74 12.21
C PRO A 9 -2.70 -2.98 10.70
N GLY A 10 -3.00 -1.92 9.94
CA GLY A 10 -3.07 -1.99 8.48
C GLY A 10 -1.73 -2.38 7.82
N TRP A 11 -1.80 -2.89 6.60
CA TRP A 11 -0.65 -3.36 5.84
C TRP A 11 0.30 -2.21 5.49
N ARG A 12 1.61 -2.43 5.67
CA ARG A 12 2.66 -1.54 5.18
C ARG A 12 3.28 -2.18 3.95
N ILE A 13 3.10 -1.56 2.79
CA ILE A 13 3.42 -2.15 1.50
C ILE A 13 4.53 -1.34 0.85
N ILE A 14 5.50 -2.04 0.27
CA ILE A 14 6.53 -1.44 -0.58
C ILE A 14 6.28 -1.94 -2.00
N ILE A 15 6.28 -1.04 -2.98
CA ILE A 15 6.11 -1.35 -4.41
C ILE A 15 7.33 -0.88 -5.21
N GLY A 16 7.69 -1.61 -6.24
CA GLY A 16 8.80 -1.29 -7.15
C GLY A 16 8.55 -1.90 -8.53
N ASN A 17 9.15 -1.31 -9.55
CA ASN A 17 9.00 -1.70 -10.96
C ASN A 17 10.26 -1.37 -11.75
N ASP A 18 10.37 -1.88 -12.98
CA ASP A 18 11.30 -1.41 -14.01
C ASP A 18 10.63 -0.37 -14.94
N GLU A 19 11.35 0.25 -15.89
CA GLU A 19 10.77 1.31 -16.75
C GLU A 19 9.48 0.89 -17.46
N ALA A 20 9.35 -0.39 -17.81
CA ALA A 20 8.17 -0.91 -18.50
C ALA A 20 6.93 -0.95 -17.61
N GLY A 21 7.09 -0.99 -16.28
CA GLY A 21 6.00 -1.18 -15.32
C GLY A 21 5.38 0.09 -14.75
N VAL A 22 5.78 1.29 -15.18
CA VAL A 22 5.40 2.55 -14.51
C VAL A 22 3.88 2.76 -14.47
N GLU A 23 3.18 2.61 -15.60
CA GLU A 23 1.72 2.83 -15.64
C GLU A 23 0.96 1.90 -14.69
N TYR A 24 1.30 0.60 -14.68
CA TYR A 24 0.64 -0.37 -13.82
C TYR A 24 0.99 -0.14 -12.34
N LYS A 25 2.23 0.23 -12.04
CA LYS A 25 2.63 0.56 -10.66
C LYS A 25 1.80 1.74 -10.13
N GLU A 26 1.65 2.83 -10.88
CA GLU A 26 0.85 3.97 -10.44
C GLU A 26 -0.63 3.60 -10.22
N ALA A 27 -1.21 2.80 -11.11
CA ALA A 27 -2.58 2.32 -10.94
C ALA A 27 -2.74 1.44 -9.68
N LEU A 28 -1.80 0.53 -9.44
CA LEU A 28 -1.80 -0.33 -8.25
C LEU A 28 -1.58 0.48 -6.97
N LYS A 29 -0.69 1.47 -6.99
CA LYS A 29 -0.46 2.37 -5.86
C LYS A 29 -1.75 3.08 -5.46
N ALA A 30 -2.47 3.66 -6.42
CA ALA A 30 -3.73 4.34 -6.15
C ALA A 30 -4.79 3.39 -5.56
N LEU A 31 -4.87 2.15 -6.06
CA LEU A 31 -5.76 1.13 -5.51
C LEU A 31 -5.40 0.75 -4.06
N LEU A 32 -4.11 0.61 -3.76
CA LEU A 32 -3.63 0.27 -2.43
C LEU A 32 -3.82 1.41 -1.44
N GLU A 33 -3.59 2.66 -1.85
CA GLU A 33 -3.81 3.85 -1.01
C GLU A 33 -5.29 4.09 -0.70
N ALA A 34 -6.20 3.63 -1.57
CA ALA A 34 -7.65 3.71 -1.34
C ALA A 34 -8.19 2.60 -0.42
N ASP A 35 -7.40 1.55 -0.13
CA ASP A 35 -7.85 0.41 0.66
C ASP A 35 -7.71 0.68 2.16
N SER A 36 -8.83 0.64 2.90
CA SER A 36 -8.86 0.89 4.35
C SER A 36 -8.06 -0.11 5.19
N ARG A 37 -7.64 -1.23 4.59
CA ARG A 37 -6.77 -2.23 5.22
C ARG A 37 -5.29 -1.86 5.10
N VAL A 38 -4.93 -0.90 4.25
CA VAL A 38 -3.54 -0.49 4.00
C VAL A 38 -3.23 0.73 4.87
N ALA A 39 -2.16 0.63 5.66
CA ALA A 39 -1.68 1.72 6.50
C ALA A 39 -0.75 2.67 5.73
N SER A 40 0.06 2.15 4.80
CA SER A 40 0.98 2.96 4.00
C SER A 40 1.47 2.21 2.76
N VAL A 41 1.76 2.96 1.69
CA VAL A 41 2.45 2.46 0.51
C VAL A 41 3.73 3.28 0.30
N VAL A 42 4.87 2.60 0.16
CA VAL A 42 6.15 3.23 -0.18
C VAL A 42 6.55 2.76 -1.58
N ASP A 43 6.82 3.72 -2.45
CA ASP A 43 7.23 3.47 -3.82
C ASP A 43 8.75 3.64 -3.94
N VAL A 44 9.44 2.55 -4.29
CA VAL A 44 10.89 2.56 -4.57
C VAL A 44 11.20 2.60 -6.06
N GLY A 45 10.17 2.52 -6.91
CA GLY A 45 10.22 2.75 -8.35
C GLY A 45 11.33 2.01 -9.10
N VAL A 46 11.71 2.65 -10.21
CA VAL A 46 13.00 2.54 -10.90
C VAL A 46 13.94 3.59 -10.30
N GLY A 47 15.21 3.22 -10.11
CA GLY A 47 16.20 3.97 -9.31
C GLY A 47 16.37 5.45 -9.62
#